data_AF-A0A8S1IZA2-F1
#
_entry.id   AF-A0A8S1IZA2-F1
#
_cell.length_a   1.000
_cell.length_b   1.000
_cell.length_c   1.000
_cell.angle_alpha   90.00
_cell.angle_beta   90.00
_cell.angle_gamma   90.00
#
_symmetry.space_group_name_H-M   'P 1'
#
loop_
_entity.id
_entity.type
_entity.pdbx_description
1 polymer ?
#
loop_
_entity_poly.entity_id
_entity_poly.type
_entity_poly.pdbx_seq_one_letter_code
_entity_poly.pdbx_strand_id
1 'polypeptide(L)'
;MCGRCVQAKLHIVLDADLKSAFSWNTKQVFLFVLAEYQTETNQLNQVVLWDAIIQQQKDAKIRKKKLRQKYTFDDQGRNLRDRAFNLTVAWNVMPKVGRLFTRSQTFVGFNMPANYTNIGRG
;
A
#
# COMPACT_ATOMS: atom_id res chain seq x y z
N MET A 1 -2.06 -5.63 29.96
CA MET A 1 -0.63 -5.74 29.55
C MET A 1 -0.58 -5.82 28.03
N CYS A 2 -0.28 -4.71 27.34
CA CYS A 2 -0.22 -4.67 25.88
C CYS A 2 1.09 -5.33 25.42
N GLY A 3 1.02 -6.63 25.09
CA GLY A 3 2.19 -7.43 24.74
C GLY A 3 2.66 -7.13 23.32
N ARG A 4 3.78 -6.40 23.20
CA ARG A 4 4.63 -6.23 22.00
C ARG A 4 3.88 -5.97 20.68
N CYS A 5 3.80 -4.70 20.27
CA CYS A 5 3.47 -4.34 18.89
C CYS A 5 4.60 -4.80 17.96
N VAL A 6 4.28 -5.54 16.92
CA VAL A 6 5.26 -6.11 15.99
C VAL A 6 5.07 -5.51 14.62
N GLN A 7 6.12 -4.86 14.12
CA GLN A 7 6.09 -4.16 12.85
C GLN A 7 6.76 -4.96 11.74
N ALA A 8 6.04 -5.19 10.65
CA ALA A 8 6.65 -5.70 9.42
C ALA A 8 7.27 -4.53 8.62
N LYS A 9 8.51 -4.73 8.15
CA LYS A 9 9.16 -3.83 7.18
C LYS A 9 9.30 -4.57 5.86
N LEU A 10 8.63 -4.07 4.83
CA LEU A 10 8.67 -4.67 3.49
C LEU A 10 9.67 -3.92 2.61
N HIS A 11 10.34 -4.63 1.72
CA HIS A 11 11.16 -4.01 0.68
C HIS A 11 10.35 -3.97 -0.61
N ILE A 12 9.70 -2.82 -0.87
CA ILE A 12 8.82 -2.65 -2.03
C ILE A 12 9.55 -1.80 -3.09
N VAL A 13 9.64 -2.35 -4.30
CA VAL A 13 10.04 -1.62 -5.51
C VAL A 13 8.77 -1.24 -6.25
N LEU A 14 8.57 0.07 -6.47
CA LEU A 14 7.42 0.59 -7.21
C LEU A 14 7.91 1.22 -8.51
N ASP A 15 7.40 0.74 -9.64
CA ASP A 15 7.54 1.35 -10.97
C ASP A 15 6.14 1.46 -11.57
N ALA A 16 5.59 2.68 -11.55
CA ALA A 16 4.22 2.96 -11.99
C ALA A 16 4.22 4.14 -12.96
N ASP A 17 3.67 3.92 -14.16
CA ASP A 17 3.42 4.97 -15.14
C ASP A 17 1.92 5.25 -15.22
N LEU A 18 1.49 6.35 -14.58
CA LEU A 18 0.11 6.79 -14.53
C LEU A 18 -0.15 7.99 -15.45
N LYS A 19 0.75 8.30 -16.40
CA LYS A 19 0.57 9.45 -17.31
C LYS A 19 -0.72 9.36 -18.11
N SER A 20 -1.13 8.15 -18.49
CA SER A 20 -2.36 7.88 -19.22
C SER A 20 -3.63 8.12 -18.39
N ALA A 21 -3.52 8.23 -17.07
CA ALA A 21 -4.64 8.58 -16.19
C ALA A 21 -4.95 10.10 -16.19
N PHE A 22 -4.08 10.92 -16.78
CA PHE A 22 -4.27 12.36 -16.88
C PHE A 22 -4.90 12.73 -18.22
N SER A 23 -5.92 13.59 -18.13
CA SER A 23 -6.59 14.25 -19.26
C SER A 23 -6.76 15.74 -18.93
N TRP A 24 -7.35 16.51 -19.86
CA TRP A 24 -7.69 17.92 -19.63
C TRP A 24 -8.59 18.15 -18.40
N ASN A 25 -9.41 17.16 -18.04
CA ASN A 25 -10.33 17.20 -16.91
C ASN A 25 -9.74 16.62 -15.61
N THR A 26 -8.52 16.09 -15.59
CA THR A 26 -7.94 15.53 -14.36
C THR A 26 -7.47 16.65 -13.43
N LYS A 27 -7.97 16.69 -12.19
CA LYS A 27 -7.50 17.61 -11.14
C LYS A 27 -6.28 17.05 -10.42
N GLN A 28 -6.37 15.81 -9.97
CA GLN A 28 -5.29 15.09 -9.30
C GLN A 28 -5.53 13.58 -9.34
N VAL A 29 -4.46 12.81 -9.16
CA VAL A 29 -4.51 11.35 -8.97
C VAL A 29 -4.05 11.04 -7.56
N PHE A 30 -4.84 10.30 -6.79
CA PHE A 30 -4.45 9.78 -5.48
C PHE A 30 -4.03 8.33 -5.62
N LEU A 31 -2.73 8.06 -5.52
CA LEU A 31 -2.12 6.74 -5.63
C LEU A 31 -1.84 6.19 -4.23
N PHE A 32 -2.16 4.92 -4.00
CA PHE A 32 -1.88 4.25 -2.75
C PHE A 32 -1.52 2.78 -2.99
N VAL A 33 -0.66 2.26 -2.11
CA VAL A 33 -0.23 0.87 -2.07
C VAL A 33 -0.83 0.23 -0.84
N LEU A 34 -1.55 -0.86 -1.04
CA LEU A 34 -2.25 -1.63 -0.02
C LEU A 34 -1.57 -2.98 0.17
N ALA A 35 -1.50 -3.44 1.41
CA ALA A 35 -1.33 -4.84 1.74
C ALA A 35 -2.70 -5.42 2.10
N GLU A 36 -3.07 -6.52 1.44
CA GLU A 36 -4.34 -7.21 1.65
C GLU A 36 -4.05 -8.62 2.16
N TYR A 37 -4.66 -9.00 3.28
CA TYR A 37 -4.43 -10.30 3.90
C TYR A 37 -5.67 -10.79 4.64
N GLN A 38 -5.73 -12.10 4.87
CA GLN A 38 -6.87 -12.73 5.55
C GLN A 38 -6.46 -13.15 6.96
N THR A 39 -7.36 -13.01 7.93
CA THR A 39 -7.21 -13.55 9.29
C THR A 39 -8.34 -14.54 9.55
N GLU A 40 -8.20 -15.39 10.58
CA GLU A 40 -9.29 -16.27 11.02
C GLU A 40 -10.57 -15.49 11.38
N THR A 41 -10.40 -14.26 11.86
CA THR A 41 -11.48 -13.38 12.28
C THR A 41 -12.03 -12.49 11.17
N ASN A 42 -11.27 -12.24 10.09
CA ASN A 42 -11.64 -11.30 9.04
C ASN A 42 -11.15 -11.77 7.66
N GLN A 43 -12.09 -11.92 6.73
CA GLN A 43 -11.83 -12.41 5.37
C GLN A 43 -11.06 -11.41 4.50
N LEU A 44 -11.05 -10.12 4.87
CA LEU A 44 -10.32 -9.09 4.13
C LEU A 44 -9.82 -7.98 5.07
N ASN A 45 -8.52 -8.00 5.36
CA ASN A 45 -7.82 -6.91 6.02
C ASN A 45 -7.05 -6.11 4.96
N GLN A 46 -7.23 -4.80 4.95
CA GLN A 46 -6.53 -3.90 4.02
C GLN A 46 -5.76 -2.84 4.82
N VAL A 47 -4.46 -2.74 4.58
CA VAL A 47 -3.60 -1.75 5.22
C VAL A 47 -2.91 -0.92 4.15
N VAL A 48 -3.08 0.40 4.21
CA VAL A 48 -2.35 1.33 3.35
C VAL A 48 -0.90 1.38 3.81
N LEU A 49 0.03 0.96 2.96
CA LEU A 49 1.46 1.03 3.26
C LEU A 49 2.06 2.38 2.87
N TRP A 50 1.55 2.99 1.81
CA TRP A 50 2.08 4.21 1.24
C TRP A 50 1.05 4.89 0.35
N ASP A 51 1.08 6.21 0.30
CA ASP A 51 0.24 7.03 -0.57
C ASP A 51 1.01 8.22 -1.14
N ALA A 52 0.54 8.72 -2.28
CA ALA A 52 0.96 9.98 -2.86
C ALA A 52 -0.18 10.66 -3.63
N ILE A 53 -0.19 11.98 -3.60
CA ILE A 53 -1.05 12.82 -4.44
C ILE A 53 -0.21 13.33 -5.61
N ILE A 54 -0.64 13.01 -6.83
CA ILE A 54 -0.01 13.45 -8.08
C ILE A 54 -0.90 14.51 -8.70
N GLN A 55 -0.41 15.75 -8.78
CA GLN A 55 -1.20 16.88 -9.29
C GLN A 55 -0.95 17.18 -10.77
N GLN A 56 0.20 16.76 -11.32
CA GLN A 56 0.56 17.05 -12.71
C GLN A 56 0.97 15.76 -13.46
N GLN A 57 0.63 15.69 -14.75
CA GLN A 57 0.94 14.52 -15.58
C GLN A 57 2.45 14.24 -15.68
N LYS A 58 3.28 15.28 -15.68
CA LYS A 58 4.75 15.12 -15.74
C LYS A 58 5.31 14.34 -14.54
N ASP A 59 4.63 14.42 -13.39
CA ASP A 59 5.01 13.77 -12.13
C ASP A 59 4.34 12.38 -11.97
N ALA A 60 3.54 11.95 -12.96
CA ALA A 60 2.77 10.71 -12.91
C ALA A 60 3.59 9.45 -13.20
N LYS A 61 4.90 9.58 -13.43
CA LYS A 61 5.83 8.46 -13.52
C LYS A 61 6.58 8.31 -12.19
N ILE A 62 6.21 7.31 -11.41
CA ILE A 62 6.75 7.09 -10.07
C ILE A 62 7.68 5.89 -10.11
N ARG A 63 8.95 6.13 -9.76
CA ARG A 63 9.96 5.09 -9.62
C ARG A 63 10.58 5.16 -8.23
N LYS A 64 10.33 4.16 -7.39
CA LYS A 64 10.90 4.03 -6.05
C LYS A 64 11.58 2.68 -5.92
N LYS A 65 12.91 2.67 -5.86
CA LYS A 65 13.72 1.46 -5.62
C LYS A 65 13.57 0.91 -4.20
N LYS A 66 13.23 1.78 -3.24
CA LYS A 66 12.94 1.41 -1.85
C LYS A 66 11.82 2.30 -1.35
N LEU A 67 10.59 1.84 -1.51
CA LEU A 67 9.42 2.53 -1.00
C LEU A 67 9.40 2.37 0.53
N ARG A 68 9.51 3.51 1.22
CA ARG A 68 9.42 3.56 2.69
C ARG A 68 7.96 3.57 3.07
N GLN A 69 7.54 2.59 3.87
CA GLN A 69 6.19 2.54 4.42
C GLN A 69 5.93 3.79 5.24
N LYS A 70 4.81 4.46 4.97
CA LYS A 70 4.35 5.63 5.72
C LYS A 70 3.53 5.22 6.93
N TYR A 71 2.75 4.14 6.80
CA TYR A 71 1.97 3.57 7.89
C TYR A 71 2.53 2.21 8.28
N THR A 72 2.48 1.92 9.57
CA THR A 72 2.93 0.63 10.08
C THR A 72 2.00 -0.48 9.65
N PHE A 73 2.59 -1.60 9.25
CA PHE A 73 1.89 -2.84 9.00
C PHE A 73 1.97 -3.68 10.28
N ASP A 74 1.09 -3.34 11.22
CA ASP A 74 0.99 -3.95 12.54
C ASP A 74 -0.38 -4.65 12.66
N ASP A 75 -0.44 -5.74 13.42
CA ASP A 75 -1.69 -6.40 13.81
C ASP A 75 -1.65 -6.71 15.31
N GLN A 76 -2.83 -6.80 15.92
CA GLN A 76 -2.98 -7.17 17.32
C GLN A 76 -2.67 -8.67 17.48
N GLY A 77 -1.41 -9.01 17.76
CA GLY A 77 -0.95 -10.37 18.04
C GLY A 77 0.15 -10.90 17.12
N ARG A 78 0.33 -12.23 17.09
CA ARG A 78 1.30 -12.92 16.21
C ARG A 78 0.71 -13.32 14.85
N ASN A 79 -0.45 -12.76 14.50
CA ASN A 79 -1.29 -13.21 13.40
C ASN A 79 -0.70 -12.94 12.02
N LEU A 80 0.29 -12.05 11.89
CA LEU A 80 0.89 -11.71 10.61
C LEU A 80 2.04 -12.66 10.18
N ARG A 81 2.42 -13.68 10.98
CA ARG A 81 3.57 -14.54 10.68
C ARG A 81 3.25 -15.54 9.57
N ASP A 82 4.19 -15.71 8.65
CA ASP A 82 4.15 -16.72 7.58
C ASP A 82 2.83 -16.70 6.78
N ARG A 83 2.24 -15.51 6.68
CA ARG A 83 0.93 -15.32 6.10
C ARG A 83 1.06 -14.80 4.68
N ALA A 84 0.31 -15.41 3.77
CA ALA A 84 0.16 -14.90 2.43
C ALA A 84 -0.55 -13.53 2.47
N PHE A 85 -0.02 -12.58 1.71
CA PHE A 85 -0.62 -11.28 1.51
C PHE A 85 -0.50 -10.88 0.04
N ASN A 86 -1.43 -10.06 -0.40
CA ASN A 86 -1.40 -9.46 -1.72
C ASN A 86 -0.99 -8.00 -1.59
N LEU A 87 -0.27 -7.49 -2.58
CA LEU A 87 0.01 -6.08 -2.72
C LEU A 87 -0.90 -5.51 -3.79
N THR A 88 -1.70 -4.52 -3.45
CA THR A 88 -2.60 -3.85 -4.40
C THR A 88 -2.15 -2.41 -4.57
N VAL A 89 -1.84 -2.04 -5.82
CA VAL A 89 -1.58 -0.65 -6.20
C VAL A 89 -2.89 -0.10 -6.75
N ALA A 90 -3.46 0.90 -6.09
CA ALA A 90 -4.72 1.50 -6.48
C ALA A 90 -4.58 3.00 -6.64
N TRP A 91 -5.32 3.57 -7.58
CA TRP A 91 -5.32 5.01 -7.83
C TRP A 91 -6.70 5.55 -8.16
N ASN A 92 -7.02 6.67 -7.53
CA ASN A 92 -8.23 7.44 -7.78
C ASN A 92 -7.90 8.60 -8.71
N VAL A 93 -8.56 8.66 -9.85
CA VAL A 93 -8.52 9.80 -10.78
C VAL A 93 -9.64 10.75 -10.38
N MET A 94 -9.27 11.91 -9.82
CA MET A 94 -10.21 12.94 -9.41
C MET A 94 -10.36 13.96 -10.55
N PRO A 95 -11.53 14.05 -11.19
CA PRO A 95 -11.74 15.07 -12.20
C PRO A 95 -11.94 16.46 -11.57
N LYS A 96 -11.84 17.51 -12.38
CA LYS A 96 -12.30 18.86 -12.00
C LYS A 96 -13.82 18.91 -11.94
N VAL A 97 -14.48 18.20 -12.86
CA VAL A 97 -15.94 18.08 -12.91
C VAL A 97 -16.34 16.63 -13.21
N GLY A 98 -17.33 16.11 -12.48
CA GLY A 98 -17.90 14.78 -12.70
C GLY A 98 -17.45 13.74 -11.67
N ARG A 99 -17.55 12.46 -12.04
CA ARG A 99 -17.38 11.33 -11.11
C ARG A 99 -15.91 10.95 -10.95
N LEU A 100 -15.54 10.59 -9.71
CA LEU A 100 -14.25 9.99 -9.40
C LEU A 100 -14.16 8.56 -9.97
N PHE A 101 -13.02 8.22 -10.56
CA PHE A 101 -12.74 6.88 -11.06
C PHE A 101 -11.64 6.21 -10.25
N THR A 102 -11.85 4.96 -9.87
CA THR A 102 -10.85 4.15 -9.18
C THR A 102 -10.37 3.04 -10.11
N ARG A 103 -9.06 2.81 -10.15
CA ARG A 103 -8.45 1.65 -10.80
C ARG A 103 -7.47 1.02 -9.83
N SER A 104 -7.25 -0.28 -9.97
CA SER A 104 -6.30 -1.01 -9.15
C SER A 104 -5.63 -2.12 -9.93
N GLN A 105 -4.45 -2.52 -9.46
CA GLN A 105 -3.71 -3.68 -9.91
C GLN A 105 -3.25 -4.44 -8.68
N THR A 106 -3.66 -5.70 -8.59
CA THR A 106 -3.27 -6.60 -7.50
C THR A 106 -2.13 -7.49 -7.94
N PHE A 107 -1.16 -7.65 -7.05
CA PHE A 107 -0.01 -8.52 -7.15
C PHE A 107 -0.11 -9.56 -6.04
N VAL A 108 -0.13 -10.84 -6.42
CA VAL A 108 -0.37 -11.97 -5.50
C VAL A 108 0.92 -12.76 -5.28
N GLY A 109 0.92 -13.62 -4.25
CA GLY A 109 2.00 -14.58 -4.01
C GLY A 109 3.14 -14.05 -3.12
N PHE A 110 2.87 -13.06 -2.28
CA PHE A 110 3.84 -12.63 -1.27
C PHE A 110 3.54 -13.28 0.07
N ASN A 111 4.59 -13.63 0.81
CA ASN A 111 4.47 -14.16 2.16
C ASN A 111 5.17 -13.24 3.15
N MET A 112 4.53 -13.02 4.30
CA MET A 112 5.15 -12.30 5.41
C MET A 112 6.31 -13.10 5.99
N PRO A 113 7.40 -12.46 6.42
CA PRO A 113 8.51 -13.16 7.04
C PRO A 113 8.05 -13.83 8.35
N ALA A 114 8.51 -15.07 8.58
CA ALA A 114 8.22 -15.80 9.81
C ALA A 114 8.82 -15.14 11.07
N ASN A 115 9.94 -14.42 10.90
CA ASN A 115 10.67 -13.75 11.98
C ASN A 115 10.51 -12.23 11.90
N TYR A 116 10.16 -11.61 13.02
CA TYR A 116 10.12 -10.16 13.15
C TYR A 116 11.32 -9.62 13.89
N THR A 117 11.79 -8.44 13.47
CA THR A 117 12.74 -7.67 14.27
C THR A 117 12.02 -7.13 15.50
N ASN A 118 12.37 -7.62 16.69
CA ASN A 118 11.93 -7.00 17.94
C ASN A 118 12.47 -5.55 17.96
N ILE A 119 11.59 -4.56 17.87
CA ILE A 119 11.97 -3.17 18.16
C ILE A 119 12.00 -3.06 19.69
N GLY A 120 13.11 -3.54 20.28
CA GLY A 120 13.41 -3.26 21.68
C GLY A 120 13.72 -1.76 21.80
N ARG A 121 12.91 -1.02 22.56
CA ARG A 121 13.39 0.22 23.16
C ARG A 121 14.33 -0.21 24.28
N GLY A 122 15.62 0.06 24.10
CA GLY A 122 16.58 0.13 25.20
C GLY A 122 16.30 1.34 26.08
#